data_AF-A0AAN6PVG4-F1
#
_entry.id   AF-A0AAN6PVG4-F1
#
_cell.length_a   1.000
_cell.length_b   1.000
_cell.length_c   1.000
_cell.angle_alpha   90.00
_cell.angle_beta   90.00
_cell.angle_gamma   90.00
#
_symmetry.space_group_name_H-M   'P 1'
#
loop_
_entity.id
_entity.type
_entity.pdbx_description
1 polymer ?
#
loop_
_entity_poly.entity_id
_entity_poly.type
_entity_poly.pdbx_seq_one_letter_code
_entity_poly.pdbx_strand_id
1 'polypeptide(L)'
;MPATIRLDHRGLITCSSALRNNADVIEQATHVAAAEELCRVLWDGRGTIESLVRHHLRLGVGDFCVVAPCDRWTRGGFNVCVPVETRSRRSAHSPPTRLMFRCPMPHKLAEARHPGTVDEKLSCEVGTYVWMQDRCSDIRIPHLYCTALASLTIAM
;
A
#
# COMPACT_ATOMS: atom_id res chain seq x y z
N MET A 1 31.09 13.14 14.26
CA MET A 1 29.75 12.93 13.65
C MET A 1 28.85 12.36 14.73
N PRO A 2 27.65 12.91 14.99
CA PRO A 2 26.73 12.35 15.99
C PRO A 2 26.21 10.98 15.54
N ALA A 3 25.99 10.06 16.48
CA ALA A 3 25.37 8.77 16.19
C ALA A 3 23.95 8.98 15.62
N THR A 4 23.63 8.27 14.54
CA THR A 4 22.34 8.35 13.86
C THR A 4 21.76 6.97 13.62
N ILE A 5 20.42 6.90 13.57
CA ILE A 5 19.68 5.70 13.19
C ILE A 5 18.79 6.02 11.99
N ARG A 6 18.68 5.06 11.06
CA ARG A 6 17.83 5.19 9.88
C ARG A 6 16.42 4.76 10.24
N LEU A 7 15.45 5.63 10.02
CA LEU A 7 14.03 5.31 10.16
C LEU A 7 13.36 5.24 8.80
N ASP A 8 12.29 4.44 8.76
CA ASP A 8 11.37 4.41 7.64
C ASP A 8 10.76 5.82 7.43
N HIS A 9 10.83 6.34 6.20
CA HIS A 9 10.32 7.67 5.77
C HIS A 9 10.93 8.94 6.40
N ARG A 10 11.66 8.88 7.52
CA ARG A 10 12.27 10.09 8.15
C ARG A 10 13.77 10.23 7.87
N GLY A 11 14.38 9.26 7.21
CA GLY A 11 15.82 9.26 6.96
C GLY A 11 16.62 9.04 8.24
N LEU A 12 17.81 9.63 8.32
CA LEU A 12 18.68 9.55 9.50
C LEU A 12 18.21 10.51 10.59
N ILE A 13 18.01 10.01 11.81
CA ILE A 13 17.72 10.84 12.99
C ILE A 13 18.83 10.72 14.03
N THR A 14 19.01 11.76 14.84
CA THR A 14 19.94 11.77 15.98
C THR A 14 19.24 11.33 17.26
N CYS A 15 20.02 10.89 18.25
CA CYS A 15 19.50 10.56 19.59
C CYS A 15 18.72 11.72 20.22
N SER A 16 19.21 12.96 20.12
CA SER A 16 18.52 14.14 20.64
C SER A 16 17.17 14.42 19.94
N SER A 17 17.04 14.05 18.66
CA SER A 17 15.77 14.11 17.94
C SER A 17 14.81 13.02 18.40
N ALA A 18 15.33 11.79 18.60
CA ALA A 18 14.57 10.66 19.12
C ALA A 18 13.98 10.96 20.52
N LEU A 19 14.77 11.54 21.43
CA LEU A 19 14.34 11.87 22.79
C LEU A 19 13.21 12.91 22.86
N ARG A 20 12.95 13.66 21.78
CA ARG A 20 11.83 14.61 21.68
C ARG A 20 10.58 14.01 21.05
N ASN A 21 10.61 12.72 20.72
CA ASN A 21 9.53 12.02 20.05
C ASN A 21 9.09 10.81 20.91
N ASN A 22 7.79 10.67 21.13
CA ASN A 22 7.23 9.55 21.90
C ASN A 22 7.12 8.25 21.08
N ALA A 23 7.55 8.25 19.83
CA ALA A 23 7.53 7.05 19.00
C ALA A 23 8.67 6.09 19.38
N ASP A 24 8.38 4.78 19.29
CA ASP A 24 9.41 3.76 19.46
C ASP A 24 10.33 3.74 18.23
N VAL A 25 11.39 4.54 18.30
CA VAL A 25 12.37 4.68 17.21
C VAL A 25 13.22 3.42 17.03
N ILE A 26 13.35 2.58 18.06
CA ILE A 26 14.13 1.35 18.00
C ILE A 26 13.35 0.35 17.16
N GLU A 27 12.07 0.14 17.50
CA GLU A 27 11.16 -0.69 16.72
C GLU A 27 11.06 -0.16 15.27
N GLN A 28 10.85 1.13 15.06
CA GLN A 28 10.80 1.69 13.69
C GLN A 28 12.04 1.41 12.85
N ALA A 29 13.23 1.36 13.47
CA ALA A 29 14.46 1.04 12.78
C ALA A 29 14.54 -0.44 12.36
N THR A 30 13.94 -1.36 13.12
CA THR A 30 13.92 -2.79 12.74
C THR A 30 13.03 -3.05 11.51
N HIS A 31 12.04 -2.19 11.27
CA HIS A 31 11.10 -2.32 10.13
C HIS A 31 11.70 -1.91 8.78
N VAL A 32 12.83 -1.21 8.75
CA VAL A 32 13.36 -0.61 7.51
C VAL A 32 13.69 -1.68 6.46
N ALA A 33 14.42 -2.73 6.85
CA ALA A 33 14.80 -3.79 5.92
C ALA A 33 13.57 -4.54 5.37
N ALA A 34 12.59 -4.82 6.23
CA ALA A 34 11.35 -5.48 5.82
C ALA A 34 10.49 -4.61 4.89
N ALA A 35 10.50 -3.29 5.08
CA ALA A 35 9.79 -2.35 4.21
C ALA A 35 10.47 -2.22 2.83
N GLU A 36 11.81 -2.19 2.79
CA GLU A 36 12.57 -2.19 1.54
C GLU A 36 12.35 -3.48 0.74
N GLU A 37 12.38 -4.63 1.42
CA GLU A 37 12.13 -5.93 0.80
C GLU A 37 10.70 -6.03 0.25
N LEU A 38 9.69 -5.58 1.00
CA LEU A 38 8.31 -5.56 0.50
C LEU A 38 8.17 -4.68 -0.75
N CYS A 39 8.80 -3.50 -0.78
CA CYS A 39 8.79 -2.65 -1.96
C CYS A 39 9.43 -3.35 -3.17
N ARG A 40 10.54 -4.07 -2.96
CA ARG A 40 11.22 -4.85 -4.01
C ARG A 40 10.30 -5.95 -4.55
N VAL A 41 9.69 -6.74 -3.68
CA VAL A 41 8.74 -7.81 -4.06
C VAL A 41 7.57 -7.25 -4.86
N LEU A 42 6.97 -6.15 -4.40
CA LEU A 42 5.86 -5.49 -5.11
C LEU A 42 6.29 -4.95 -6.47
N TRP A 43 7.51 -4.45 -6.59
CA TRP A 43 8.05 -3.94 -7.86
C TRP A 43 8.32 -5.07 -8.85
N ASP A 44 8.96 -6.14 -8.40
CA ASP A 44 9.23 -7.32 -9.21
C ASP A 44 7.89 -7.94 -9.67
N GLY A 45 6.87 -7.95 -8.79
CA GLY A 45 5.51 -8.41 -9.04
C GLY A 45 4.53 -7.38 -9.64
N ARG A 46 4.99 -6.21 -10.10
CA ARG A 46 4.10 -5.12 -10.56
C ARG A 46 3.15 -5.52 -11.70
N GLY A 47 3.55 -6.45 -12.57
CA GLY A 47 2.68 -6.97 -13.63
C GLY A 47 1.47 -7.75 -13.09
N THR A 48 1.60 -8.37 -11.91
CA THR A 48 0.48 -8.99 -11.19
C THR A 48 -0.46 -7.92 -10.66
N ILE A 49 0.06 -6.83 -10.11
CA ILE A 49 -0.74 -5.68 -9.66
C ILE A 49 -1.55 -5.10 -10.84
N GLU A 50 -0.90 -4.87 -11.98
CA GLU A 50 -1.56 -4.41 -13.20
C GLU A 50 -2.65 -5.39 -13.66
N SER A 51 -2.36 -6.69 -13.65
CA SER A 51 -3.32 -7.73 -14.05
C SER A 51 -4.54 -7.78 -13.13
N LEU A 52 -4.34 -7.68 -11.81
CA LEU A 52 -5.42 -7.62 -10.83
C LEU A 52 -6.29 -6.37 -11.03
N VAL A 53 -5.67 -5.20 -11.20
CA VAL A 53 -6.40 -3.94 -11.43
C VAL A 53 -7.20 -4.02 -12.73
N ARG A 54 -6.61 -4.54 -13.81
CA ARG A 54 -7.31 -4.76 -15.08
C ARG A 54 -8.51 -5.68 -14.92
N HIS A 55 -8.35 -6.78 -14.19
CA HIS A 55 -9.42 -7.73 -13.94
C HIS A 55 -10.58 -7.07 -13.19
N HIS A 56 -10.30 -6.42 -12.05
CA HIS A 56 -11.32 -5.81 -11.22
C HIS A 56 -12.05 -4.63 -11.88
N LEU A 57 -11.36 -3.87 -12.74
CA LEU A 57 -11.95 -2.77 -13.49
C LEU A 57 -12.51 -3.18 -14.85
N ARG A 58 -12.44 -4.48 -15.19
CA ARG A 58 -12.91 -5.05 -16.47
C ARG A 58 -12.27 -4.36 -17.69
N LEU A 59 -10.98 -4.03 -17.59
CA LEU A 59 -10.22 -3.40 -18.66
C LEU A 59 -9.97 -4.41 -19.80
N GLY A 60 -10.32 -4.02 -21.02
CA GLY A 60 -10.22 -4.84 -22.22
C GLY A 60 -8.84 -4.83 -22.85
N VAL A 61 -8.67 -5.68 -23.87
CA VAL A 61 -7.46 -5.72 -24.70
C VAL A 61 -7.26 -4.35 -25.38
N GLY A 62 -6.12 -3.71 -25.11
CA GLY A 62 -5.78 -2.38 -25.59
C GLY A 62 -6.11 -1.21 -24.65
N ASP A 63 -6.73 -1.48 -23.49
CA ASP A 63 -6.80 -0.51 -22.39
C ASP A 63 -5.43 -0.39 -21.71
N PHE A 64 -5.11 0.78 -21.17
CA PHE A 64 -3.88 1.06 -20.45
C PHE A 64 -4.07 0.81 -18.95
N CYS A 65 -3.08 0.18 -18.31
CA CYS A 65 -2.97 0.03 -16.87
C CYS A 65 -1.50 -0.07 -16.52
N VAL A 66 -0.96 0.91 -15.79
CA VAL A 66 0.45 0.96 -15.44
C VAL A 66 0.63 1.32 -13.98
N VAL A 67 1.47 0.55 -13.30
CA VAL A 67 1.97 0.86 -11.96
C VAL A 67 3.02 1.96 -12.04
N ALA A 68 2.88 2.99 -11.21
CA ALA A 68 3.85 4.08 -11.15
C ALA A 68 5.22 3.57 -10.66
N PRO A 69 6.33 4.24 -11.03
CA PRO A 69 7.65 3.86 -10.54
C PRO A 69 7.77 3.97 -9.01
N CYS A 70 8.66 3.18 -8.41
CA CYS A 70 8.81 3.05 -6.95
C CYS A 70 9.09 4.36 -6.20
N ASP A 71 9.72 5.34 -6.84
CA ASP A 71 9.99 6.66 -6.26
C ASP A 71 8.72 7.47 -5.96
N ARG A 72 7.61 7.14 -6.62
CA ARG A 72 6.28 7.73 -6.38
C ARG A 72 5.47 6.97 -5.33
N TRP A 73 5.96 5.84 -4.84
CA TRP A 73 5.24 5.05 -3.85
C TRP A 73 5.32 5.73 -2.50
N THR A 74 4.20 5.72 -1.78
CA THR A 74 4.16 6.20 -0.41
C THR A 74 3.99 5.01 0.50
N ARG A 75 4.52 5.06 1.72
CA ARG A 75 4.17 4.06 2.73
C ARG A 75 3.73 4.81 3.97
N GLY A 76 2.57 4.41 4.48
CA GLY A 76 1.96 4.96 5.67
C GLY A 76 2.38 4.18 6.91
N GLY A 77 1.57 4.26 7.95
CA GLY A 77 1.79 3.47 9.16
C GLY A 77 1.71 1.96 8.93
N PHE A 78 0.80 1.50 8.06
CA PHE A 78 0.49 0.06 7.91
C PHE A 78 0.35 -0.42 6.47
N ASN A 79 0.45 0.46 5.48
CA ASN A 79 0.29 0.11 4.07
C ASN A 79 1.38 0.73 3.21
N VAL A 80 1.86 -0.01 2.21
CA VAL A 80 2.49 0.52 1.01
C VAL A 80 1.38 0.93 0.05
N CYS A 81 1.47 2.14 -0.48
CA CYS A 81 0.51 2.74 -1.39
C CYS A 81 1.20 2.89 -2.76
N VAL A 82 0.75 2.07 -3.71
CA VAL A 82 1.27 1.94 -5.07
C VAL A 82 0.30 2.67 -6.02
N PRO A 83 0.68 3.82 -6.59
CA PRO A 83 -0.18 4.52 -7.54
C PRO A 83 -0.30 3.70 -8.83
N VAL A 84 -1.52 3.59 -9.35
CA VAL A 84 -1.83 2.90 -10.61
C VAL A 84 -2.61 3.84 -11.50
N GLU A 85 -2.20 3.97 -12.75
CA GLU A 85 -2.89 4.78 -13.74
C GLU A 85 -3.54 3.87 -14.79
N THR A 86 -4.82 4.11 -15.06
CA THR A 86 -5.59 3.35 -16.06
C THR A 86 -6.23 4.28 -17.06
N ARG A 87 -6.39 3.82 -18.30
CA ARG A 87 -7.11 4.56 -19.35
C ARG A 87 -7.81 3.57 -20.27
N SER A 88 -9.14 3.67 -20.34
CA SER A 88 -9.89 2.89 -21.31
C SER A 88 -9.79 3.51 -22.70
N ARG A 89 -9.64 2.66 -23.72
CA ARG A 89 -9.67 3.05 -25.13
C ARG A 89 -11.01 3.67 -25.52
N ARG A 90 -12.11 3.25 -24.88
CA ARG A 90 -13.45 3.81 -25.09
C ARG A 90 -13.57 5.26 -24.61
N SER A 91 -12.70 5.67 -23.70
CA SER A 91 -12.65 7.03 -23.14
C SER A 91 -11.27 7.65 -23.39
N ALA A 92 -10.68 7.42 -24.56
CA ALA A 92 -9.32 7.88 -24.88
C ALA A 92 -9.13 9.40 -24.76
N HIS A 93 -10.22 10.18 -24.91
CA HIS A 93 -10.27 11.64 -24.78
C HIS A 93 -10.49 12.13 -23.34
N SER A 94 -10.75 11.21 -22.40
CA SER A 94 -10.90 11.51 -20.97
C SER A 94 -9.54 11.42 -20.27
N PRO A 95 -9.35 12.18 -19.16
CA PRO A 95 -8.16 12.03 -18.34
C PRO A 95 -8.06 10.60 -17.80
N PRO A 96 -6.83 10.08 -17.60
CA PRO A 96 -6.64 8.76 -17.05
C PRO A 96 -7.18 8.67 -15.62
N THR A 97 -7.73 7.50 -15.27
CA THR A 97 -8.18 7.21 -13.91
C THR A 97 -6.98 6.86 -13.05
N ARG A 98 -6.80 7.62 -11.97
CA ARG A 98 -5.73 7.41 -10.98
C ARG A 98 -6.29 6.63 -9.81
N LEU A 99 -5.60 5.56 -9.45
CA LEU A 99 -5.98 4.62 -8.41
C LEU A 99 -4.82 4.45 -7.43
N MET A 100 -5.15 3.96 -6.25
CA MET A 100 -4.16 3.60 -5.25
C MET A 100 -4.32 2.13 -4.90
N PHE A 101 -3.34 1.31 -5.26
CA PHE A 101 -3.24 -0.06 -4.78
C PHE A 101 -2.59 -0.05 -3.40
N ARG A 102 -3.33 -0.48 -2.38
CA ARG A 102 -2.88 -0.47 -0.98
C ARG A 102 -2.53 -1.89 -0.57
N CYS A 103 -1.27 -2.11 -0.21
CA CYS A 103 -0.76 -3.39 0.27
C CYS A 103 -0.40 -3.26 1.75
N PRO A 104 -0.98 -4.06 2.66
CA PRO A 104 -0.57 -4.09 4.06
C PRO A 104 0.90 -4.43 4.22
N MET A 105 1.50 -3.96 5.32
CA MET A 105 2.88 -4.27 5.69
C MET A 105 2.90 -5.33 6.80
N PRO A 106 3.13 -6.62 6.49
CA PRO A 106 3.03 -7.70 7.47
C PRO A 106 3.96 -7.51 8.67
N HIS A 107 5.16 -6.95 8.44
CA HIS A 107 6.13 -6.65 9.49
C HIS A 107 5.59 -5.67 10.54
N LYS A 108 4.68 -4.74 10.17
CA LYS A 108 4.05 -3.79 11.10
C LYS A 108 2.77 -4.31 11.76
N LEU A 109 2.36 -5.54 11.45
CA LEU A 109 1.14 -6.17 11.96
C LEU A 109 1.42 -7.40 12.82
N ALA A 110 2.71 -7.68 13.09
CA ALA A 110 3.13 -8.88 13.81
C ALA A 110 2.66 -10.19 13.16
N GLU A 111 2.41 -10.18 11.83
CA GLU A 111 1.90 -11.34 11.08
C GLU A 111 2.76 -12.59 11.26
N ALA A 112 4.08 -12.42 11.35
CA ALA A 112 5.01 -13.53 11.60
C ALA A 112 4.82 -14.21 12.98
N ARG A 113 4.27 -13.49 13.96
CA ARG A 113 3.98 -14.02 15.32
C ARG A 113 2.52 -14.43 15.46
N HIS A 114 1.63 -13.74 14.75
CA HIS A 114 0.18 -13.92 14.79
C HIS A 114 -0.37 -13.98 13.36
N PRO A 115 -0.35 -15.17 12.72
CA PRO A 115 -0.89 -15.32 11.38
C PRO A 115 -2.37 -14.91 11.30
N GLY A 116 -2.75 -14.18 10.25
CA GLY A 116 -4.10 -13.69 10.02
C GLY A 116 -4.34 -12.23 10.45
N THR A 117 -3.39 -11.56 11.09
CA THR A 117 -3.51 -10.14 11.44
C THR A 117 -3.63 -9.23 10.21
N VAL A 118 -3.00 -9.60 9.10
CA VAL A 118 -3.17 -8.90 7.80
C VAL A 118 -4.60 -9.02 7.31
N ASP A 119 -5.19 -10.22 7.38
CA ASP A 119 -6.55 -10.48 6.92
C ASP A 119 -7.60 -9.82 7.82
N GLU A 120 -7.39 -9.84 9.14
CA GLU A 120 -8.21 -9.11 10.10
C GLU A 120 -8.20 -7.60 9.79
N LYS A 121 -7.01 -7.03 9.61
CA LYS A 121 -6.86 -5.62 9.23
C LYS A 121 -7.60 -5.31 7.94
N LEU A 122 -7.37 -6.11 6.89
CA LEU A 122 -7.99 -5.91 5.58
C LEU A 122 -9.51 -5.97 5.68
N SER A 123 -10.04 -6.98 6.37
CA SER A 123 -11.49 -7.15 6.57
C SER A 123 -12.12 -5.95 7.26
N CYS A 124 -11.47 -5.43 8.30
CA CYS A 124 -11.92 -4.23 9.01
C CYS A 124 -11.88 -2.96 8.13
N GLU A 125 -10.80 -2.73 7.38
CA GLU A 125 -10.72 -1.59 6.46
C GLU A 125 -11.79 -1.66 5.37
N VAL A 126 -11.98 -2.84 4.77
CA VAL A 126 -12.98 -3.07 3.72
C VAL A 126 -14.39 -2.88 4.25
N GLY A 127 -14.73 -3.47 5.39
CA GLY A 127 -16.03 -3.29 6.02
C GLY A 127 -16.33 -1.82 6.32
N THR A 128 -15.30 -1.08 6.75
CA THR A 128 -15.42 0.36 7.01
C THR A 128 -15.69 1.16 5.73
N TYR A 129 -14.94 0.91 4.65
CA TYR A 129 -15.17 1.56 3.36
C TYR A 129 -16.56 1.26 2.81
N VAL A 130 -16.98 0.00 2.79
CA VAL A 130 -18.32 -0.39 2.29
C VAL A 130 -19.42 0.29 3.10
N TRP A 131 -19.31 0.29 4.44
CA TRP A 131 -20.28 0.94 5.30
C TRP A 131 -20.36 2.45 5.03
N MET A 132 -19.21 3.14 4.97
CA MET A 132 -19.19 4.58 4.73
C MET A 132 -19.72 4.94 3.33
N GLN A 133 -19.40 4.14 2.31
CA GLN A 133 -19.91 4.37 0.95
C GLN A 133 -21.43 4.19 0.85
N ASP A 134 -21.99 3.24 1.61
CA ASP A 134 -23.43 2.96 1.62
C ASP A 134 -24.21 3.94 2.52
N ARG A 135 -23.64 4.34 3.66
CA ARG A 135 -24.35 5.05 4.74
C ARG A 135 -23.98 6.51 4.92
N CYS A 136 -22.86 6.96 4.37
CA CYS A 136 -22.33 8.30 4.58
C CYS A 136 -22.04 9.00 3.25
N SER A 137 -23.04 9.09 2.36
CA SER A 137 -22.89 9.66 1.01
C SER A 137 -22.48 11.13 0.98
N ASP A 138 -22.70 11.84 2.09
CA ASP A 138 -22.30 13.23 2.31
C ASP A 138 -20.82 13.39 2.72
N ILE A 139 -20.20 12.31 3.21
CA ILE A 139 -18.78 12.31 3.60
C ILE A 139 -17.94 11.91 2.39
N ARG A 140 -17.08 12.84 1.95
CA ARG A 140 -16.13 12.56 0.86
C ARG A 140 -15.04 11.60 1.35
N ILE A 141 -15.12 10.36 0.88
CA ILE A 141 -14.10 9.32 1.09
C ILE A 141 -13.55 8.83 -0.26
N PRO A 142 -12.33 8.26 -0.29
CA PRO A 142 -11.86 7.52 -1.45
C PRO A 142 -12.81 6.38 -1.81
N HIS A 143 -13.04 6.16 -3.10
CA HIS A 143 -13.88 5.06 -3.55
C HIS A 143 -13.11 3.73 -3.49
N LEU A 144 -13.64 2.75 -2.76
CA LEU A 144 -13.15 1.39 -2.81
C LEU A 144 -13.67 0.70 -4.08
N TYR A 145 -12.77 0.34 -4.99
CA TYR A 145 -13.15 -0.32 -6.24
C TYR A 145 -13.19 -1.84 -6.12
N CYS A 146 -12.22 -2.40 -5.39
CA CYS A 146 -12.05 -3.84 -5.27
C CYS A 146 -11.18 -4.18 -4.06
N THR A 147 -11.26 -5.43 -3.64
CA THR A 147 -10.46 -6.01 -2.57
C THR A 147 -9.99 -7.38 -3.03
N ALA A 148 -8.79 -7.77 -2.63
CA ALA A 148 -8.26 -9.10 -2.83
C ALA A 148 -7.74 -9.60 -1.49
N LEU A 149 -8.10 -10.82 -1.12
CA LEU A 149 -7.56 -11.47 0.07
C LEU A 149 -6.13 -11.94 -0.23
N ALA A 150 -5.27 -11.88 0.79
CA ALA A 150 -3.87 -12.27 0.68
C ALA A 150 -3.66 -13.79 0.49
N SER A 151 -4.74 -14.58 0.35
CA SER A 151 -4.70 -16.05 0.26
C SER A 151 -4.03 -16.62 -1.00
N LEU A 152 -3.47 -15.78 -1.87
CA LEU A 152 -2.45 -16.22 -2.82
C LEU A 152 -1.11 -16.06 -2.14
N THR A 153 -0.67 -17.16 -1.51
CA THR A 153 0.73 -17.48 -1.29
C THR A 153 1.51 -17.04 -2.53
N ILE A 154 2.14 -15.86 -2.47
CA ILE A 154 3.34 -15.62 -3.27
C ILE A 154 4.32 -16.58 -2.64
N ALA A 155 4.38 -17.79 -3.20
CA ALA A 155 5.42 -18.75 -2.88
C ALA A 155 6.74 -18.00 -3.08
N MET A 156 7.44 -17.77 -1.97
CA MET A 156 8.87 -17.50 -1.99
C MET A 156 9.59 -18.65 -2.68
#